data_AF-A0A7C2FIP1-F1
#
_entry.id   AF-A0A7C2FIP1-F1
#
_cell.length_a   1.000
_cell.length_b   1.000
_cell.length_c   1.000
_cell.angle_alpha   90.00
_cell.angle_beta   90.00
_cell.angle_gamma   90.00
#
_symmetry.space_group_name_H-M   'P 1'
#
loop_
_entity.id
_entity.type
_entity.pdbx_description
1 polymer ?
#
loop_
_entity_poly.entity_id
_entity_poly.type
_entity_poly.pdbx_seq_one_letter_code
_entity_poly.pdbx_strand_id
1 'polypeptide(L)' 'MRKPMQTGLIVAAILAVLTVTEYLFATHVEDDLVRFLGITVSALGKAGLIIYYFMHIYRLWRPQEAH' A
#
# COMPACT_ATOMS: atom_id res chain seq x y z
N MET A 1 -6.02 5.98 22.16
CA MET A 1 -4.65 6.29 21.70
C MET A 1 -3.99 5.02 21.19
N ARG A 2 -3.97 4.76 19.87
CA ARG A 2 -3.12 3.67 19.32
C ARG A 2 -1.69 4.21 19.22
N LYS A 3 -0.71 3.48 19.76
CA LYS A 3 0.69 3.92 19.76
C LYS A 3 1.18 4.02 18.31
N PRO A 4 1.97 5.05 17.93
CA PRO A 4 2.41 5.25 16.55
C PRO A 4 3.14 4.02 15.95
N MET A 5 3.89 3.27 16.77
CA MET A 5 4.49 1.98 16.37
C MET A 5 3.46 0.93 15.92
N GLN A 6 2.28 0.88 16.54
CA GLN A 6 1.25 -0.10 16.19
C GLN A 6 0.68 0.17 14.80
N THR A 7 0.55 1.44 14.40
CA THR A 7 0.05 1.80 13.08
C THR A 7 1.01 1.35 11.98
N GLY A 8 2.32 1.57 12.14
CA GLY A 8 3.32 1.09 11.17
C GLY A 8 3.32 -0.43 11.00
N LEU A 9 3.20 -1.18 12.10
CA LEU A 9 3.15 -2.64 12.07
C LEU A 9 1.87 -3.15 11.37
N ILE A 10 0.72 -2.52 11.64
CA ILE A 10 -0.55 -2.88 10.99
C ILE A 10 -0.47 -2.62 9.48
N VAL A 11 0.06 -1.48 9.06
CA VAL A 11 0.22 -1.17 7.63
C VAL A 11 1.19 -2.14 6.97
N ALA A 12 2.30 -2.50 7.64
CA ALA A 12 3.22 -3.51 7.15
C ALA A 12 2.55 -4.88 6.98
N ALA A 13 1.71 -5.30 7.93
CA ALA A 13 0.93 -6.53 7.81
C ALA A 13 -0.06 -6.48 6.63
N ILE A 14 -0.74 -5.35 6.41
CA ILE A 14 -1.63 -5.16 5.26
C ILE A 14 -0.85 -5.25 3.94
N LEU A 15 0.32 -4.61 3.86
CA LEU A 15 1.20 -4.69 2.70
C LEU A 15 1.64 -6.13 2.43
N ALA A 16 1.98 -6.90 3.46
CA ALA A 16 2.34 -8.31 3.33
C ALA A 16 1.19 -9.15 2.77
N VAL A 17 -0.04 -8.92 3.24
CA VAL A 17 -1.24 -9.59 2.70
C VAL A 17 -1.45 -9.25 1.23
N LEU A 18 -1.30 -7.97 0.84
CA LEU A 18 -1.39 -7.55 -0.56
C LEU A 18 -0.34 -8.24 -1.45
N THR A 19 0.88 -8.44 -0.94
CA THR A 19 1.94 -9.17 -1.65
C THR A 19 1.60 -10.65 -1.82
N VAL A 20 1.03 -11.31 -0.81
CA VAL A 20 0.57 -12.70 -0.94
C VAL A 20 -0.53 -12.79 -1.99
N THR A 21 -1.47 -11.84 -2.00
CA THR A 21 -2.54 -11.79 -3.01
C THR A 21 -1.97 -11.66 -4.42
N GLU A 22 -1.00 -10.77 -4.67
CA GLU A 22 -0.31 -10.70 -5.98
C GLU A 22 0.32 -12.01 -6.39
N TYR A 23 1.01 -12.69 -5.46
CA TYR A 23 1.63 -13.97 -5.75
C TYR A 23 0.60 -15.00 -6.20
N LEU A 24 -0.57 -15.06 -5.54
CA LEU A 24 -1.67 -15.94 -5.94
C LEU A 24 -2.21 -15.57 -7.32
N PHE A 25 -2.45 -14.29 -7.61
CA PHE A 25 -2.88 -13.86 -8.95
C PHE A 25 -1.84 -14.20 -10.03
N ALA A 26 -0.56 -14.04 -9.74
CA ALA A 26 0.50 -14.33 -10.69
C ALA A 26 0.66 -15.84 -10.98
N THR A 27 0.32 -16.71 -10.01
CA THR A 27 0.60 -18.15 -10.09
C THR A 27 -0.64 -19.02 -10.36
N HIS A 28 -1.84 -18.59 -9.95
CA HIS A 28 -3.05 -19.41 -10.00
C HIS A 28 -4.12 -18.86 -10.96
N VAL A 29 -3.94 -17.67 -11.53
CA VAL A 29 -4.90 -17.10 -12.49
C VAL A 29 -4.36 -17.26 -13.91
N GLU A 30 -5.06 -18.09 -14.68
CA GLU A 30 -4.74 -18.35 -16.09
C GLU A 30 -5.32 -17.29 -17.04
N ASP A 31 -6.41 -16.63 -16.64
CA ASP A 31 -7.00 -15.53 -17.41
C ASP A 31 -6.11 -14.29 -17.35
N ASP A 32 -5.59 -13.89 -18.50
CA ASP A 32 -4.65 -12.78 -18.64
C ASP A 32 -5.23 -11.44 -18.15
N LEU A 33 -6.52 -11.19 -18.41
CA LEU A 33 -7.17 -9.95 -18.05
C LEU A 33 -7.41 -9.90 -16.54
N VAL A 34 -7.90 -10.99 -15.94
CA VAL A 34 -8.11 -11.08 -14.49
C VAL A 34 -6.78 -11.01 -13.75
N ARG A 35 -5.73 -11.67 -14.25
CA ARG A 35 -4.37 -11.61 -13.69
C ARG A 35 -3.82 -10.18 -13.75
N PHE A 36 -3.93 -9.52 -14.90
CA PHE A 36 -3.46 -8.14 -15.08
C PHE A 36 -4.19 -7.17 -14.14
N LEU A 37 -5.53 -7.26 -14.05
CA LEU A 37 -6.31 -6.40 -13.16
C LEU A 37 -6.00 -6.67 -11.68
N GLY A 38 -5.90 -7.93 -11.28
CA GLY A 38 -5.60 -8.32 -9.89
C GLY A 38 -4.24 -7.78 -9.42
N ILE A 39 -3.21 -7.93 -10.25
CA ILE A 39 -1.87 -7.40 -9.96
C ILE A 39 -1.87 -5.88 -10.00
N THR A 40 -2.51 -5.25 -10.99
CA THR A 40 -2.54 -3.79 -11.10
C THR A 40 -3.25 -3.14 -9.91
N VAL A 41 -4.41 -3.64 -9.51
CA VAL A 41 -5.17 -3.08 -8.38
C VAL A 41 -4.40 -3.24 -7.07
N SER A 42 -3.78 -4.40 -6.83
CA SER A 42 -2.97 -4.63 -5.63
C SER A 42 -1.69 -3.78 -5.62
N ALA A 43 -1.03 -3.60 -6.76
CA ALA A 43 0.11 -2.71 -6.92
C ALA A 43 -0.25 -1.24 -6.59
N LEU A 44 -1.36 -0.75 -7.14
CA LEU A 44 -1.88 0.60 -6.85
C LEU A 44 -2.25 0.77 -5.37
N GLY A 45 -2.90 -0.24 -4.77
CA GLY A 45 -3.24 -0.25 -3.35
C GLY A 45 -2.01 -0.11 -2.46
N LYS A 46 -0.94 -0.85 -2.75
CA LYS A 46 0.34 -0.72 -2.02
C LYS A 46 0.99 0.63 -2.24
N ALA A 47 1.03 1.13 -3.48
CA ALA A 47 1.61 2.44 -3.79
C ALA A 47 0.92 3.55 -2.98
N GLY A 48 -0.41 3.54 -2.93
CA GLY A 48 -1.20 4.47 -2.12
C GLY A 48 -0.90 4.37 -0.62
N LEU A 49 -0.86 3.15 -0.08
CA LEU A 49 -0.51 2.91 1.34
C LEU A 49 0.90 3.40 1.67
N ILE A 50 1.87 3.17 0.80
CA ILE A 50 3.26 3.61 0.99
C ILE A 50 3.34 5.13 0.97
N ILE A 51 2.71 5.78 -0.01
CA ILE A 51 2.69 7.23 -0.13
C ILE A 51 2.07 7.87 1.11
N TYR A 52 0.94 7.33 1.57
CA TYR A 52 0.20 7.89 2.69
C TYR A 52 0.91 7.63 4.03
N TYR A 53 1.27 6.39 4.34
CA TYR A 53 1.77 6.05 5.68
C TYR A 53 3.28 6.19 5.85
N PHE A 54 4.06 5.98 4.79
CA PHE A 54 5.52 6.00 4.88
C PHE A 54 6.10 7.30 4.34
N MET A 55 5.64 7.78 3.17
CA MET A 55 6.24 8.95 2.53
C MET A 55 5.68 10.29 3.02
N HIS A 56 4.54 10.32 3.71
CA HIS A 56 3.94 11.56 4.25
C HIS A 56 3.90 12.70 3.22
N ILE A 57 3.65 12.41 1.93
CA ILE A 57 3.71 13.42 0.85
C ILE A 57 2.77 14.60 1.13
N TYR A 58 1.65 14.37 1.81
CA TYR A 58 0.74 15.41 2.28
C TYR A 58 1.41 16.46 3.20
N ARG A 59 2.52 16.13 3.85
CA ARG A 59 3.29 17.04 4.70
C ARG A 59 4.16 18.00 3.88
N LEU A 60 4.51 17.65 2.64
CA LEU A 60 5.26 18.53 1.72
C LEU A 60 4.42 19.70 1.20
N TRP A 61 3.10 19.56 1.21
CA TRP A 61 2.15 20.60 0.76
C TRP A 61 1.57 21.43 1.91
N ARG A 62 1.99 21.17 3.16
CA ARG A 62 1.66 22.09 4.24
C ARG A 62 2.57 23.31 4.09
N PRO A 63 2.01 24.54 3.98
CA PRO A 63 2.84 25.73 4.10
C PRO A 63 3.56 25.63 5.44
N GLN A 64 4.90 25.62 5.38
CA GLN A 64 5.74 25.70 6.55
C GLN A 64 5.24 26.91 7.34
N GLU A 65 4.68 26.71 8.53
CA GLU A 65 4.33 27.84 9.40
C GLU A 65 5.65 28.56 9.68
N ALA A 66 5.84 29.70 9.01
CA ALA A 66 6.97 30.58 9.22
C ALA A 66 6.80 31.16 10.62
N HIS A 67 7.59 30.66 11.55
CA HIS A 67 7.84 31.33 12.83
C HIS A 67 8.81 32.48 12.60
#